data_AF-A0A7G9L528-F1
#
_entry.id   AF-A0A7G9L528-F1
#
_cell.length_a   1.000
_cell.length_b   1.000
_cell.length_c   1.000
_cell.angle_alpha   90.00
_cell.angle_beta   90.00
_cell.angle_gamma   90.00
#
_symmetry.space_group_name_H-M   'P 1'
#
loop_
_entity.id
_entity.type
_entity.pdbx_description
1 polymer ?
#
loop_
_entity_poly.entity_id
_entity_poly.type
_entity_poly.pdbx_seq_one_letter_code
_entity_poly.pdbx_strand_id
1 'polypeptide(L)' 'MTRMVTILFLGLAVASPALAQAPQAPPGALYCLKMEPITGTRIGSIMCQTREQWYADEIDLDAVWAEDGVKIIG' A
#
# COMPACT_ATOMS: atom_id res chain seq x y z
N MET A 1 20.17 41.89 -30.52
CA MET A 1 19.02 41.72 -29.60
C MET A 1 18.52 40.29 -29.75
N THR A 2 19.02 39.36 -28.93
CA THR A 2 18.71 37.92 -29.03
C THR A 2 17.67 37.58 -27.98
N ARG A 3 16.42 37.29 -28.40
CA ARG A 3 15.37 36.88 -27.46
C ARG A 3 15.35 35.36 -27.32
N MET A 4 15.58 34.96 -26.09
CA MET A 4 15.77 33.60 -25.58
C MET A 4 14.44 32.82 -25.62
N VAL A 5 14.51 31.58 -26.09
CA VAL A 5 13.43 30.60 -26.12
C VAL A 5 13.33 29.94 -24.75
N THR A 6 12.13 29.77 -24.20
CA THR A 6 11.89 28.81 -23.12
C THR A 6 10.50 28.22 -23.25
N ILE A 7 10.43 27.01 -23.82
CA ILE A 7 9.24 26.16 -23.85
C ILE A 7 9.24 25.42 -22.52
N LEU A 8 8.28 25.71 -21.63
CA LEU A 8 8.05 24.94 -20.42
C LEU A 8 7.15 23.74 -20.76
N PHE A 9 7.76 22.59 -21.03
CA PHE A 9 7.09 21.29 -20.90
C PHE A 9 7.06 20.92 -19.41
N LEU A 10 5.91 21.08 -18.77
CA LEU A 10 5.63 20.48 -17.46
C LEU A 10 4.76 19.24 -17.67
N GLY A 11 5.41 18.10 -17.90
CA GLY A 11 4.77 16.81 -17.71
C GLY A 11 4.72 16.50 -16.21
N LEU A 12 3.53 16.58 -15.61
CA LEU A 12 3.29 15.97 -14.29
C LEU A 12 2.98 14.47 -14.51
N ALA A 13 4.02 13.65 -14.47
CA ALA A 13 3.86 12.24 -14.14
C ALA A 13 3.76 12.14 -12.62
N VAL A 14 2.54 11.97 -12.08
CA VAL A 14 2.36 11.60 -10.68
C VAL A 14 2.78 10.14 -10.56
N ALA A 15 4.06 9.92 -10.24
CA ALA A 15 4.51 8.62 -9.78
C ALA A 15 3.89 8.41 -8.39
N SER A 16 2.83 7.59 -8.31
CA SER A 16 2.46 6.99 -7.02
C SER A 16 3.62 6.08 -6.64
N PRO A 17 4.40 6.37 -5.57
CA PRO A 17 5.32 5.37 -5.08
C PRO A 17 4.46 4.19 -4.67
N ALA A 18 4.63 3.04 -5.32
CA ALA A 18 4.26 1.78 -4.70
C ALA A 18 5.07 1.76 -3.39
N LEU A 19 4.43 2.10 -2.28
CA LEU A 19 5.10 2.18 -1.00
C LEU A 19 5.56 0.77 -0.68
N ALA A 20 6.87 0.59 -0.55
CA ALA A 20 7.47 -0.65 -0.07
C ALA A 20 7.10 -0.96 1.40
N GLN A 21 6.26 -0.13 2.03
CA GLN A 21 5.85 -0.15 3.43
C GLN A 21 4.37 0.21 3.54
N ALA A 22 3.70 -0.18 4.63
CA ALA A 22 2.30 0.16 4.81
C ALA A 22 2.12 1.66 5.08
N PRO A 23 1.18 2.35 4.40
CA PRO A 23 0.95 3.77 4.63
C PRO A 23 0.61 4.05 6.10
N GLN A 24 1.02 5.20 6.59
CA GLN A 24 0.65 5.61 7.94
C GLN A 24 -0.84 5.92 8.03
N ALA A 25 -1.47 5.50 9.12
CA ALA A 25 -2.89 5.72 9.39
C ALA A 25 -3.13 5.98 10.88
N PRO A 26 -4.27 6.59 11.25
CA PRO A 26 -4.63 6.81 12.65
C PRO A 26 -4.65 5.51 13.46
N PRO A 27 -4.46 5.58 14.80
CA PRO A 27 -4.65 4.43 15.67
C PRO A 27 -6.03 3.80 15.46
N GLY A 28 -6.09 2.47 15.32
CA GLY A 28 -7.32 1.74 15.06
C GLY A 28 -7.73 1.64 13.58
N ALA A 29 -6.98 2.25 12.66
CA ALA A 29 -7.19 2.02 11.24
C ALA A 29 -6.91 0.55 10.87
N LEU A 30 -7.74 -0.01 9.99
CA LEU A 30 -7.62 -1.38 9.50
C LEU A 30 -6.80 -1.42 8.21
N TYR A 31 -5.82 -2.30 8.20
CA TYR A 31 -4.98 -2.63 7.07
C TYR A 31 -5.48 -3.93 6.47
N CYS A 32 -5.99 -3.86 5.24
CA CYS A 32 -6.54 -5.00 4.53
C CYS A 32 -5.50 -5.62 3.60
N LEU A 33 -5.17 -6.90 3.85
CA LEU A 33 -4.25 -7.71 3.06
C LEU A 33 -5.00 -8.83 2.33
N LYS A 34 -4.46 -9.25 1.19
CA LYS A 34 -4.83 -10.54 0.60
C LYS A 34 -4.21 -11.65 1.42
N MET A 35 -4.99 -12.70 1.68
CA MET A 35 -4.54 -13.90 2.37
C MET A 35 -4.45 -15.04 1.37
N GLU A 36 -3.37 -15.79 1.48
CA GLU A 36 -3.23 -17.06 0.77
C GLU A 36 -4.40 -17.99 1.10
N PRO A 37 -4.98 -18.68 0.10
CA PRO A 37 -6.05 -19.62 0.34
C PRO A 37 -5.56 -20.80 1.19
N ILE A 38 -6.41 -21.24 2.10
CA ILE A 38 -6.16 -22.46 2.88
C ILE A 38 -6.21 -23.67 1.91
N THR A 39 -5.31 -24.63 2.08
CA THR A 39 -5.22 -25.84 1.24
C THR A 39 -6.59 -26.46 0.99
N GLY A 40 -6.97 -26.57 -0.30
CA GLY A 40 -8.28 -27.08 -0.72
C GLY A 40 -9.29 -26.00 -1.12
N THR A 41 -9.01 -24.73 -0.87
CA THR A 41 -9.80 -23.59 -1.39
C THR A 41 -9.08 -22.90 -2.54
N ARG A 42 -9.84 -22.45 -3.56
CA ARG A 42 -9.30 -21.69 -4.72
C ARG A 42 -9.45 -20.17 -4.58
N ILE A 43 -10.07 -19.72 -3.51
CA ILE A 43 -10.45 -18.33 -3.30
C ILE A 43 -9.62 -17.82 -2.12
N GLY A 44 -8.66 -16.92 -2.39
CA GLY A 44 -8.00 -16.16 -1.32
C GLY A 44 -9.01 -15.22 -0.64
N SER A 45 -8.82 -14.95 0.64
CA SER A 45 -9.66 -14.02 1.40
C SER A 45 -8.97 -12.67 1.54
N ILE A 46 -9.74 -11.62 1.84
CA ILE A 46 -9.18 -10.35 2.31
C ILE A 46 -9.38 -10.32 3.81
N MET A 47 -8.29 -10.13 4.54
CA MET A 47 -8.32 -9.94 5.99
C MET A 47 -7.96 -8.50 6.32
N CYS A 48 -8.71 -7.88 7.22
CA CYS A 48 -8.50 -6.50 7.64
C CYS A 48 -8.29 -6.46 9.14
N GLN A 49 -7.11 -6.02 9.59
CA GLN A 49 -6.76 -5.92 11.01
C GLN A 49 -6.02 -4.62 11.30
N THR A 50 -5.98 -4.19 12.56
CA THR A 50 -5.13 -3.06 12.94
C THR A 50 -3.65 -3.44 12.84
N ARG A 51 -2.77 -2.43 12.84
CA ARG A 51 -1.32 -2.65 12.83
C ARG A 51 -0.87 -3.49 14.03
N GLU A 52 -1.46 -3.26 15.20
CA GLU A 52 -1.15 -4.01 16.43
C GLU A 52 -1.60 -5.47 16.35
N GLN A 53 -2.73 -5.74 15.69
CA GLN A 53 -3.24 -7.10 15.49
C GLN A 53 -2.36 -7.89 14.52
N TRP A 54 -1.96 -7.29 13.39
CA TRP A 54 -1.00 -7.93 12.48
C TRP A 54 0.32 -8.28 13.18
N TYR A 55 0.82 -7.36 14.01
CA TYR A 55 2.01 -7.62 14.82
C TYR A 55 1.79 -8.75 15.85
N ALA A 56 0.61 -8.85 16.44
CA ALA A 56 0.26 -9.92 17.38
C ALA A 56 0.21 -11.30 16.69
N ASP A 57 -0.10 -11.34 15.40
CA ASP A 57 -0.05 -12.54 14.56
C ASP A 57 1.36 -12.82 13.98
N GLU A 58 2.38 -12.13 14.49
CA GLU A 58 3.78 -12.22 14.06
C GLU A 58 3.99 -11.84 12.57
N ILE A 59 3.08 -11.05 12.00
CA ILE A 59 3.16 -10.57 10.62
C ILE A 59 3.76 -9.17 10.61
N ASP A 60 4.90 -9.03 9.92
CA ASP A 60 5.47 -7.73 9.60
C ASP A 60 4.64 -7.07 8.50
N LEU A 61 3.68 -6.24 8.93
CA LEU A 61 2.78 -5.52 8.05
C LEU A 61 3.52 -4.68 7.01
N ASP A 62 4.63 -4.05 7.37
CA ASP A 62 5.36 -3.18 6.46
C ASP A 62 6.08 -4.01 5.38
N ALA A 63 6.57 -5.20 5.71
CA ALA A 63 7.17 -6.12 4.75
C ALA A 63 6.15 -6.70 3.75
N VAL A 64 4.97 -7.11 4.22
CA VAL A 64 3.97 -7.77 3.36
C VAL A 64 3.09 -6.80 2.58
N TRP A 65 3.00 -5.54 3.01
CA TRP A 65 2.13 -4.56 2.35
C TRP A 65 2.47 -4.32 0.89
N ALA A 66 3.75 -4.36 0.54
CA ALA A 66 4.21 -4.17 -0.83
C ALA A 66 3.66 -5.24 -1.79
N GLU A 67 3.38 -6.45 -1.27
CA GLU A 67 2.93 -7.61 -2.04
C GLU A 67 1.40 -7.73 -1.97
N ASP A 68 0.84 -7.67 -0.77
CA ASP A 68 -0.54 -8.04 -0.48
C ASP A 68 -1.46 -6.88 -0.05
N GLY A 69 -0.91 -5.67 0.07
CA GLY A 69 -1.64 -4.47 0.47
C GLY A 69 -2.80 -4.16 -0.47
N VAL A 70 -4.03 -4.12 0.08
CA VAL A 70 -5.24 -3.78 -0.68
C VAL A 70 -5.72 -2.36 -0.37
N LYS A 71 -5.93 -2.05 0.91
CA LYS A 71 -6.49 -0.77 1.35
C LYS A 71 -6.33 -0.53 2.85
N ILE A 72 -6.38 0.74 3.23
CA ILE A 72 -6.54 1.18 4.63
C ILE A 72 -7.99 1.67 4.83
N ILE A 73 -8.61 1.29 5.94
CA ILE A 73 -9.91 1.79 6.40
C ILE A 73 -9.67 2.55 7.71
N GLY A 74 -10.13 3.80 7.79
CA GLY A 74 -9.98 4.67 8.97
C GLY A 74 -11.24 5.44 9.29
#